data_AF-A0A7X8ZXX7-F1
#
_entry.id   AF-A0A7X8ZXX7-F1
#
_cell.length_a   1.000
_cell.length_b   1.000
_cell.length_c   1.000
_cell.angle_alpha   90.00
_cell.angle_beta   90.00
_cell.angle_gamma   90.00
#
_symmetry.space_group_name_H-M   'P 1'
#
loop_
_entity.id
_entity.type
_entity.pdbx_description
1 polymer ?
#
loop_
_entity_poly.entity_id
_entity_poly.type
_entity_poly.pdbx_seq_one_letter_code
_entity_poly.pdbx_strand_id
1 'polypeptide(L)'
;MRTVILHTTVRLMMPLFFIFSVLLLFRGHNLPGGGFIGGLLAAIALFLHSVVFGVDATLKRYRLNPRIIIATGLLAALVSIFISMFMGLTLFTGVWSSFEPPLIGKL
;
A
#
# COMPACT_ATOMS: atom_id res chain seq x y z
N MET A 1 -14.06 -26.89 -4.50
CA MET A 1 -14.79 -27.06 -3.23
C MET A 1 -14.80 -25.73 -2.49
N ARG A 2 -15.97 -25.09 -2.32
CA ARG A 2 -16.10 -23.84 -1.55
C ARG A 2 -16.67 -24.19 -0.18
N THR A 3 -15.82 -24.22 0.86
CA THR A 3 -16.28 -24.46 2.22
C THR A 3 -16.65 -23.15 2.89
N VAL A 4 -17.69 -23.19 3.73
CA VAL A 4 -18.14 -22.02 4.51
C VAL A 4 -17.02 -21.53 5.44
N ILE A 5 -16.23 -22.46 5.97
CA ILE A 5 -15.07 -22.18 6.82
C ILE A 5 -14.05 -21.31 6.07
N LEU A 6 -13.55 -21.76 4.91
CA LEU A 6 -12.53 -21.03 4.14
C LEU A 6 -13.03 -19.64 3.74
N HIS A 7 -14.27 -19.54 3.28
CA HIS A 7 -14.88 -18.28 2.87
C HIS A 7 -15.01 -17.27 4.02
N THR A 8 -15.40 -17.76 5.20
CA THR A 8 -15.53 -16.94 6.41
C THR A 8 -14.16 -16.50 6.91
N THR A 9 -13.19 -17.41 6.98
CA THR A 9 -11.82 -17.12 7.39
C THR A 9 -11.19 -16.05 6.50
N VAL A 10 -11.22 -16.22 5.17
CA VAL A 10 -10.61 -15.23 4.27
C VAL A 10 -11.28 -13.86 4.43
N ARG A 11 -12.61 -13.80 4.51
CA ARG A 11 -13.33 -12.54 4.73
C ARG A 11 -12.90 -11.83 6.01
N LEU A 12 -12.70 -12.56 7.11
CA LEU A 12 -12.25 -12.01 8.39
C LEU A 12 -10.76 -11.60 8.36
N MET A 13 -9.92 -12.32 7.62
CA MET A 13 -8.49 -12.01 7.54
C MET A 13 -8.15 -10.83 6.62
N MET A 14 -8.98 -10.52 5.62
CA MET A 14 -8.74 -9.38 4.71
C MET A 14 -8.41 -8.05 5.42
N PRO A 15 -9.23 -7.54 6.36
CA PRO A 15 -8.89 -6.29 7.05
C PRO A 15 -7.58 -6.39 7.83
N LEU A 16 -7.31 -7.56 8.44
CA LEU A 16 -6.07 -7.79 9.18
C LEU A 16 -4.85 -7.68 8.26
N PHE A 17 -4.88 -8.33 7.09
CA PHE A 17 -3.77 -8.24 6.14
C PHE A 17 -3.52 -6.82 5.63
N PHE A 18 -4.57 -6.05 5.36
CA PHE A 18 -4.42 -4.66 4.94
C PHE A 18 -3.86 -3.77 6.06
N ILE A 19 -4.32 -3.95 7.29
CA ILE A 19 -3.77 -3.25 8.45
C ILE A 19 -2.27 -3.57 8.60
N PHE A 20 -1.89 -4.85 8.57
CA PHE A 20 -0.48 -5.23 8.67
C PHE A 20 0.36 -4.73 7.49
N SER A 21 -0.19 -4.71 6.27
CA SER A 21 0.48 -4.14 5.10
C SER A 21 0.82 -2.67 5.30
N VAL A 22 -0.14 -1.88 5.81
CA VAL A 22 0.05 -0.46 6.12
C VAL A 22 1.03 -0.27 7.30
N LEU A 23 0.95 -1.11 8.33
CA LEU A 23 1.91 -1.08 9.44
C LEU A 23 3.35 -1.36 8.97
N LEU A 24 3.53 -2.35 8.10
CA LEU A 24 4.84 -2.67 7.53
C LEU A 24 5.38 -1.52 6.69
N LEU A 25 4.53 -0.85 5.90
CA LEU A 25 4.91 0.32 5.12
C LEU A 25 5.49 1.41 6.03
N PHE A 26 4.75 1.82 7.08
CA PHE A 26 5.17 2.92 7.96
C PHE A 26 6.37 2.59 8.85
N ARG A 27 6.55 1.32 9.22
CA ARG A 27 7.69 0.91 10.06
C ARG A 27 9.04 0.91 9.34
N GLY A 28 9.04 0.90 8.00
CA GLY A 28 10.23 0.67 7.18
C GLY A 28 11.37 1.67 7.34
N HIS A 29 11.13 2.84 7.95
CA HIS A 29 12.19 3.82 8.23
C HIS A 29 13.06 3.46 9.44
N ASN A 30 12.51 2.74 10.42
CA ASN A 30 13.15 2.56 11.73
C ASN A 30 13.30 1.08 12.12
N LEU A 31 12.46 0.21 11.57
CA LEU A 31 12.35 -1.20 11.93
C LEU A 31 12.23 -2.03 10.64
N PRO A 32 12.45 -3.36 10.70
CA PRO A 32 12.20 -4.24 9.55
C PRO A 32 10.78 -4.04 9.00
N GLY A 33 10.69 -3.76 7.71
CA GLY A 33 9.45 -3.35 7.04
C GLY A 33 9.72 -2.70 5.69
N GLY A 34 8.84 -1.79 5.28
CA GLY A 34 8.95 -0.99 4.07
C GLY A 34 7.90 -1.31 3.01
N GLY A 35 7.91 -0.51 1.94
CA GLY A 35 6.90 -0.57 0.88
C GLY A 35 6.90 -1.87 0.08
N PHE A 36 8.06 -2.53 -0.07
CA PHE A 36 8.15 -3.79 -0.81
C PHE A 36 7.39 -4.93 -0.11
N ILE A 37 7.75 -5.23 1.15
CA ILE A 37 7.10 -6.30 1.92
C ILE A 37 5.65 -5.96 2.28
N GLY A 38 5.35 -4.69 2.57
CA GLY A 38 3.98 -4.21 2.77
C GLY A 38 3.12 -4.41 1.52
N GLY A 39 3.64 -4.05 0.35
CA GLY A 39 2.98 -4.28 -0.94
C GLY A 39 2.77 -5.76 -1.24
N LEU A 40 3.77 -6.61 -0.97
CA LEU A 40 3.66 -8.05 -1.15
C LEU A 40 2.57 -8.66 -0.26
N LEU A 41 2.46 -8.22 1.01
CA LEU A 41 1.41 -8.69 1.91
C LEU A 41 0.01 -8.30 1.41
N ALA A 42 -0.16 -7.07 0.91
CA ALA A 42 -1.42 -6.65 0.28
C ALA A 42 -1.75 -7.49 -0.97
N ALA A 43 -0.74 -7.79 -1.80
CA ALA A 43 -0.91 -8.63 -2.98
C ALA A 43 -1.31 -10.07 -2.59
N ILE A 44 -0.71 -10.64 -1.55
CA ILE A 44 -1.06 -11.97 -1.02
C ILE A 44 -2.50 -12.00 -0.50
N ALA A 45 -2.95 -10.94 0.19
CA ALA A 45 -4.33 -10.84 0.65
C ALA A 45 -5.32 -10.87 -0.52
N LEU A 46 -5.06 -10.07 -1.56
CA LEU A 46 -5.87 -10.03 -2.77
C LEU A 46 -5.81 -11.35 -3.55
N PHE A 47 -4.64 -11.98 -3.61
CA PHE A 47 -4.47 -13.31 -4.20
C PHE A 47 -5.32 -14.35 -3.47
N LEU A 48 -5.25 -14.43 -2.14
CA LEU A 48 -6.05 -15.35 -1.34
C LEU A 48 -7.56 -15.12 -1.53
N HIS A 49 -7.98 -13.85 -1.57
CA HIS A 49 -9.35 -13.50 -1.90
C HIS A 49 -9.73 -13.97 -3.31
N SER A 50 -8.85 -13.82 -4.31
CA SER A 50 -9.11 -14.28 -5.68
C SER A 50 -9.22 -15.79 -5.80
N VAL A 51 -8.45 -16.57 -5.01
CA VAL A 51 -8.54 -18.03 -4.98
C VAL A 51 -9.90 -18.48 -4.43
N VAL A 52 -10.43 -17.80 -3.42
CA VAL A 52 -11.69 -18.20 -2.77
C VAL A 52 -12.93 -17.67 -3.50
N PHE A 53 -12.90 -16.41 -3.93
CA PHE A 53 -14.07 -15.70 -4.47
C PHE A 53 -14.06 -15.60 -6.00
N GLY A 54 -12.90 -15.77 -6.64
CA GLY A 54 -12.67 -15.57 -8.07
C GLY A 54 -12.00 -14.23 -8.37
N VAL A 55 -11.24 -14.17 -9.46
CA VAL A 55 -10.48 -12.97 -9.88
C VAL A 55 -11.41 -11.79 -10.14
N ASP A 56 -12.46 -11.96 -10.95
CA ASP A 56 -13.40 -10.88 -11.29
C ASP A 56 -14.12 -10.33 -10.07
N ALA A 57 -14.52 -11.21 -9.14
CA ALA A 57 -15.15 -10.83 -7.89
C ALA A 57 -14.21 -9.99 -7.02
N THR A 58 -12.92 -10.36 -6.95
CA THR A 58 -11.89 -9.59 -6.22
C THR A 58 -11.68 -8.22 -6.86
N LEU A 59 -11.43 -8.17 -8.17
CA LEU A 59 -11.17 -6.91 -8.88
C LEU A 59 -12.37 -5.96 -8.76
N LYS A 60 -13.59 -6.47 -8.88
CA LYS A 60 -14.82 -5.68 -8.71
C LYS A 60 -15.02 -5.21 -7.27
N ARG A 61 -14.77 -6.07 -6.28
CA ARG A 61 -14.95 -5.75 -4.85
C ARG A 61 -14.01 -4.63 -4.40
N TYR A 62 -12.74 -4.70 -4.79
CA TYR A 62 -11.71 -3.74 -4.38
C TYR A 62 -11.50 -2.61 -5.40
N ARG A 63 -12.27 -2.60 -6.51
CA ARG A 63 -12.19 -1.61 -7.60
C ARG A 63 -10.76 -1.41 -8.11
N LEU A 64 -10.04 -2.52 -8.26
CA LEU A 64 -8.62 -2.49 -8.60
C LEU A 64 -8.42 -2.58 -10.11
N ASN A 65 -7.52 -1.74 -10.61
CA ASN A 65 -6.92 -1.90 -11.93
C ASN A 65 -5.39 -1.96 -11.74
N PRO A 66 -4.76 -3.13 -11.90
CA PRO A 66 -3.32 -3.30 -11.68
C PRO A 66 -2.46 -2.32 -12.48
N ARG A 67 -2.88 -1.97 -13.71
CA ARG A 67 -2.15 -1.02 -14.55
C ARG A 67 -2.18 0.38 -13.95
N ILE A 68 -3.33 0.81 -13.42
CA ILE A 68 -3.47 2.11 -12.76
C ILE A 68 -2.65 2.15 -11.47
N ILE A 69 -2.63 1.06 -10.69
CA ILE A 69 -1.85 0.98 -9.45
C ILE A 69 -0.35 1.12 -9.75
N ILE A 70 0.15 0.42 -10.77
CA ILE A 70 1.56 0.53 -11.18
C ILE A 70 1.86 1.94 -11.69
N ALA A 71 1.01 2.49 -12.58
CA ALA A 71 1.22 3.81 -13.15
C ALA A 71 1.21 4.92 -12.07
N THR A 72 0.27 4.86 -11.12
CA THR A 72 0.18 5.82 -10.01
C THR A 72 1.35 5.70 -9.04
N GLY A 73 1.82 4.49 -8.74
CA GLY A 73 3.01 4.27 -7.92
C GLY A 73 4.28 4.82 -8.57
N LEU A 74 4.48 4.55 -9.86
CA LEU A 74 5.61 5.09 -10.62
C LEU A 74 5.54 6.62 -10.72
N LEU A 75 4.35 7.17 -10.98
CA LEU A 75 4.14 8.61 -11.02
C LEU A 75 4.44 9.26 -9.67
N ALA A 76 4.00 8.65 -8.55
CA ALA A 76 4.32 9.14 -7.21
C ALA A 76 5.83 9.14 -6.94
N ALA A 77 6.54 8.09 -7.36
CA ALA A 77 8.00 8.03 -7.26
C ALA A 77 8.69 9.13 -8.10
N LEU A 78 8.24 9.35 -9.34
CA LEU A 78 8.76 10.41 -10.21
C LEU A 78 8.52 11.79 -9.60
N VAL A 79 7.28 12.08 -9.17
CA VAL A 79 6.94 13.35 -8.50
C VAL A 79 7.85 13.58 -7.29
N SER A 80 8.07 12.55 -6.47
CA SER A 80 8.97 12.65 -5.31
C SER A 80 10.41 13.02 -5.69
N ILE A 81 10.90 12.56 -6.85
CA ILE A 81 12.25 12.88 -7.34
C ILE A 81 12.33 14.33 -7.84
N PHE A 82 11.32 14.81 -8.56
CA PHE A 82 11.34 16.16 -9.13
C PHE A 82 11.19 17.26 -8.09
N ILE A 83 10.59 16.98 -6.93
CA ILE A 83 10.49 17.96 -5.83
C ILE A 83 11.89 18.50 -5.44
N SER A 84 12.91 17.65 -5.36
CA SER A 84 14.25 18.10 -4.98
C SER A 84 14.87 19.02 -6.03
N MET A 85 14.62 18.77 -7.31
CA MET A 85 15.08 19.61 -8.42
C MET A 85 14.46 21.01 -8.37
N PHE A 86 13.17 21.14 -8.07
CA PHE A 86 12.51 22.44 -7.92
C PHE A 86 13.05 23.27 -6.74
N MET A 87 13.64 22.61 -5.74
CA MET A 87 14.31 23.26 -4.61
C MET A 87 15.79 23.56 -4.87
N GLY A 88 16.31 23.29 -6.07
CA GLY A 88 17.72 23.47 -6.42
C GLY A 88 18.66 22.41 -5.82
N LEU A 89 18.12 21.30 -5.32
CA LEU A 89 18.87 20.18 -4.77
C LEU A 89 19.16 19.12 -5.86
N THR A 90 20.09 18.21 -5.58
CA THR A 90 20.36 17.08 -6.49
C THR A 90 19.15 16.13 -6.53
N LEU A 91 18.98 15.44 -7.66
CA LEU A 91 17.96 14.40 -7.81
C LEU A 91 18.13 13.35 -6.70
N PHE A 92 17.02 12.78 -6.22
CA PHE A 92 16.97 11.81 -5.12
C PHE A 92 17.34 12.36 -3.72
N THR A 93 17.50 13.67 -3.54
CA THR A 93 17.64 14.25 -2.20
C THR A 93 16.33 14.15 -1.43
N GLY A 94 16.36 13.52 -0.25
CA GLY A 94 15.20 13.44 0.64
C GLY A 94 14.86 14.80 1.25
N VAL A 95 13.68 15.33 0.93
CA VAL A 95 13.17 16.60 1.46
C VAL A 95 12.26 16.33 2.65
N TRP A 96 12.57 16.91 3.80
CA TRP A 96 11.78 16.82 5.02
C TRP A 96 11.15 18.18 5.32
N SER A 97 9.86 18.19 5.65
CA SER A 97 9.12 19.39 6.01
C SER A 97 8.37 19.14 7.31
N SER A 98 8.40 20.10 8.23
CA SER A 98 7.58 20.08 9.43
C SER A 98 6.20 20.62 9.09
N PHE A 99 5.19 19.76 9.12
CA PHE A 99 3.81 20.14 8.88
C PHE A 99 3.11 20.36 10.22
N GLU A 100 2.33 21.43 10.34
CA GLU A 100 1.56 21.74 11.56
C GLU A 100 0.06 21.66 11.26
N PRO A 101 -0.56 20.47 11.23
CA PRO A 101 -2.00 20.37 11.15
C PRO A 101 -2.66 21.05 12.35
N PRO A 102 -3.74 21.82 12.16
CA PRO A 102 -4.39 22.59 13.23
C PRO A 102 -4.93 21.74 14.39
N LEU A 103 -5.10 20.43 14.20
CA LEU A 103 -5.55 19.49 15.24
C LEU A 103 -4.44 18.64 15.88
N ILE A 104 -3.24 18.56 15.29
CA ILE A 104 -2.22 17.55 15.67
C ILE A 104 -0.93 18.21 16.19
N GLY A 105 -0.68 19.48 15.87
CA GLY A 105 0.57 20.16 16.22
C GLY A 105 1.73 19.77 15.30
N LYS A 106 2.98 20.07 15.65
CA LYS A 106 4.14 19.77 14.80
C LYS A 106 4.29 18.26 14.56
N LEU A 107 4.24 17.87 13.28
CA LEU A 107 4.61 16.55 12.75
C LEU A 107 5.93 16.63 12.00
#